data_AF-A0A2S0KJN4-F1
#
_entry.id   AF-A0A2S0KJN4-F1
#
_cell.length_a   1.000
_cell.length_b   1.000
_cell.length_c   1.000
_cell.angle_alpha   90.00
_cell.angle_beta   90.00
_cell.angle_gamma   90.00
#
_symmetry.space_group_name_H-M   'P 1'
#
loop_
_entity.id
_entity.type
_entity.pdbx_description
1 polymer ?
#
loop_
_entity_poly.entity_id
_entity_poly.type
_entity_poly.pdbx_seq_one_letter_code
_entity_poly.pdbx_strand_id
1 'polypeptide(L)'
;MAAPMTHPPQPPKQFRGLKIALAATLALAAVLVVVLIAAIALFATVWAFPFGDDDAFTPDHMDAERAAKAFASRDVTIPPEFEFVSATRFPVFTGKESYRGTYRISVSLPSAEDLVAQANPTFPAFDELSCTDYSQESLAQIAGLPCPPGTPALASVRDSLPTHVDPPPDSETLILVGRDAHVELIVEATGH
;
A
#
# COMPACT_ATOMS: atom_id res chain seq x y z
N MET A 1 -93.98 41.59 -45.41
CA MET A 1 -92.67 41.24 -45.99
C MET A 1 -91.60 41.60 -44.97
N ALA A 2 -90.97 40.60 -44.36
CA ALA A 2 -89.87 40.76 -43.42
C ALA A 2 -88.70 39.89 -43.90
N ALA A 3 -87.52 40.49 -44.06
CA ALA A 3 -86.32 39.84 -44.59
C ALA A 3 -85.60 39.03 -43.50
N PRO A 4 -85.02 37.85 -43.81
CA PRO A 4 -84.27 37.07 -42.85
C PRO A 4 -82.85 37.63 -42.68
N MET A 5 -82.48 37.94 -41.44
CA MET A 5 -81.11 38.30 -41.06
C MET A 5 -80.25 37.03 -41.01
N THR A 6 -79.21 36.99 -41.84
CA THR A 6 -78.18 35.95 -41.85
C THR A 6 -77.06 36.36 -40.88
N HIS A 7 -76.78 35.51 -39.90
CA HIS A 7 -75.62 35.67 -39.01
C HIS A 7 -74.32 35.35 -39.76
N PRO A 8 -73.26 36.15 -39.58
CA PRO A 8 -71.96 35.87 -40.18
C PRO A 8 -71.27 34.68 -39.48
N PRO A 9 -70.50 33.85 -40.22
CA PRO A 9 -69.80 32.71 -39.68
C PRO A 9 -68.68 33.15 -38.72
N GLN A 10 -68.65 32.56 -37.52
CA GLN A 10 -67.55 32.78 -36.57
C GLN A 10 -66.26 32.09 -37.06
N PRO A 11 -65.10 32.76 -36.97
CA PRO A 11 -63.82 32.15 -37.35
C PRO A 11 -63.40 31.05 -36.37
N PRO A 12 -62.78 29.95 -36.87
CA PRO A 12 -62.42 28.80 -36.05
C PRO A 12 -61.30 29.14 -35.04
N LYS A 13 -61.61 29.03 -33.75
CA LYS A 13 -60.66 29.20 -32.61
C LYS A 13 -59.77 27.95 -32.42
N GLN A 14 -59.01 27.50 -33.42
CA GLN A 14 -58.31 26.20 -33.32
C GLN A 14 -56.77 26.18 -33.44
N PHE A 15 -56.07 27.30 -33.62
CA PHE A 15 -54.62 27.26 -33.85
C PHE A 15 -53.71 27.76 -32.69
N ARG A 16 -54.28 28.21 -31.56
CA ARG A 16 -53.47 28.68 -30.42
C ARG A 16 -53.03 27.56 -29.48
N GLY A 17 -53.89 26.57 -29.22
CA GLY A 17 -53.58 25.45 -28.32
C GLY A 17 -52.45 24.54 -28.83
N LEU A 18 -52.45 24.23 -30.12
CA LEU A 18 -51.43 23.38 -30.75
C LEU A 18 -50.03 24.01 -30.70
N LYS A 19 -49.92 25.33 -30.91
CA LYS A 19 -48.65 26.06 -30.88
C LYS A 19 -48.04 26.09 -29.47
N ILE A 20 -48.87 26.22 -28.43
CA ILE A 20 -48.43 26.21 -27.03
C ILE A 20 -47.99 24.80 -26.61
N ALA A 21 -48.72 23.76 -27.02
CA ALA A 21 -48.34 22.37 -26.75
C ALA A 21 -47.02 21.98 -27.44
N LEU A 22 -46.78 22.46 -28.67
CA LEU A 22 -45.53 22.23 -29.39
C LEU A 22 -44.34 22.95 -28.73
N ALA A 23 -44.55 24.21 -28.30
CA ALA A 23 -43.52 24.97 -27.60
C ALA A 23 -43.16 24.34 -26.23
N ALA A 24 -44.15 23.85 -25.49
CA ALA A 24 -43.95 23.18 -24.21
C ALA A 24 -43.19 21.85 -24.35
N THR A 25 -43.49 21.06 -25.38
CA THR A 25 -42.79 19.79 -25.66
C THR A 25 -41.35 20.00 -26.11
N LEU A 26 -41.08 21.02 -26.95
CA LEU A 26 -39.72 21.40 -27.34
C LEU A 26 -38.90 21.91 -26.14
N ALA A 27 -39.51 22.71 -25.27
CA ALA A 27 -38.84 23.18 -24.05
C ALA A 27 -38.48 22.01 -23.11
N LEU A 28 -39.40 21.05 -22.92
CA LEU A 28 -39.14 19.86 -22.11
C LEU A 28 -38.04 18.97 -22.70
N ALA A 29 -38.05 18.77 -24.02
CA ALA A 29 -37.01 18.02 -24.71
C ALA A 29 -35.64 18.68 -24.57
N ALA A 30 -35.56 20.01 -24.68
CA ALA A 30 -34.32 20.76 -24.47
C ALA A 30 -33.79 20.60 -23.04
N VAL A 31 -34.66 20.66 -22.03
CA VAL A 31 -34.27 20.43 -20.63
C VAL A 31 -33.76 19.00 -20.42
N LEU A 32 -34.43 18.00 -20.97
CA LEU A 32 -33.99 16.60 -20.88
C LEU A 32 -32.61 16.38 -21.52
N VAL A 33 -32.35 17.00 -22.67
CA VAL A 33 -31.03 16.93 -23.33
C VAL A 33 -29.96 17.56 -22.46
N VAL A 34 -30.22 18.72 -21.84
CA VAL A 34 -29.25 19.37 -20.93
C VAL A 34 -28.99 18.50 -19.69
N VAL A 35 -30.02 17.91 -19.10
CA VAL A 35 -29.88 17.01 -17.94
C VAL A 35 -29.08 15.75 -18.33
N LEU A 36 -29.34 15.18 -19.50
CA LEU A 36 -28.60 14.01 -19.98
C LEU A 36 -27.13 14.34 -20.25
N ILE A 37 -26.84 15.49 -20.88
CA ILE A 37 -25.46 15.96 -21.10
C ILE A 37 -24.77 16.21 -19.76
N ALA A 38 -25.45 16.83 -18.79
CA ALA A 38 -24.90 17.06 -17.46
C ALA A 38 -24.63 15.74 -16.72
N ALA A 39 -25.51 14.74 -16.83
CA ALA A 39 -25.31 13.42 -16.25
C ALA A 39 -24.15 12.67 -16.90
N ILE A 40 -24.03 12.74 -18.24
CA ILE A 40 -22.89 12.15 -18.98
C ILE A 40 -21.60 12.87 -18.60
N ALA A 41 -21.60 14.20 -18.49
CA ALA A 41 -20.44 14.96 -18.07
C ALA A 41 -20.03 14.60 -16.64
N LEU A 42 -20.99 14.52 -15.70
CA LEU A 42 -20.72 14.09 -14.32
C LEU A 42 -20.14 12.66 -14.29
N PHE A 43 -20.75 11.73 -15.02
CA PHE A 43 -20.27 10.36 -15.13
C PHE A 43 -18.87 10.29 -15.75
N ALA A 44 -18.63 11.05 -16.82
CA ALA A 44 -17.32 11.16 -17.45
C ALA A 44 -16.30 11.78 -16.49
N THR A 45 -16.66 12.77 -15.66
CA THR A 45 -15.73 13.28 -14.64
C THR A 45 -15.41 12.24 -13.58
N VAL A 46 -16.39 11.44 -13.13
CA VAL A 46 -16.17 10.36 -12.14
C VAL A 46 -15.27 9.25 -12.69
N TRP A 47 -15.34 8.95 -13.99
CA TRP A 47 -14.53 7.92 -14.65
C TRP A 47 -13.23 8.43 -15.27
N ALA A 48 -13.11 9.74 -15.54
CA ALA A 48 -11.89 10.36 -16.07
C ALA A 48 -10.89 10.76 -14.98
N PHE A 49 -11.32 10.76 -13.70
CA PHE A 49 -10.36 10.51 -12.63
C PHE A 49 -10.04 9.03 -12.68
N PRO A 50 -8.82 8.62 -13.05
CA PRO A 50 -8.41 7.26 -12.77
C PRO A 50 -8.59 7.09 -11.26
N PHE A 51 -9.48 6.19 -10.86
CA PHE A 51 -9.26 5.46 -9.62
C PHE A 51 -7.85 4.91 -9.82
N GLY A 52 -6.88 5.56 -9.19
CA GLY A 52 -5.47 5.33 -9.47
C GLY A 52 -5.20 3.84 -9.42
N ASP A 53 -4.37 3.35 -10.33
CA ASP A 53 -3.68 2.10 -10.04
C ASP A 53 -3.18 2.21 -8.60
N ASP A 54 -3.63 1.29 -7.74
CA ASP A 54 -3.42 1.29 -6.28
C ASP A 54 -1.94 0.95 -5.97
N ASP A 55 -1.01 1.55 -6.71
CA ASP A 55 0.44 1.48 -6.56
C ASP A 55 0.88 1.95 -5.17
N ALA A 56 0.02 2.68 -4.45
CA ALA A 56 0.24 3.12 -3.08
C ALA A 56 0.53 1.95 -2.11
N PHE A 57 0.01 0.75 -2.39
CA PHE A 57 0.17 -0.43 -1.55
C PHE A 57 1.06 -1.52 -2.17
N THR A 58 1.70 -1.23 -3.30
CA THR A 58 2.59 -2.19 -3.94
C THR A 58 3.97 -2.15 -3.28
N PRO A 59 4.58 -3.29 -2.91
CA PRO A 59 5.94 -3.32 -2.41
C PRO A 59 6.91 -2.67 -3.40
N ASP A 60 7.76 -1.77 -2.91
CA ASP A 60 8.72 -1.05 -3.75
C ASP A 60 10.16 -1.25 -3.27
N HIS A 61 11.05 -1.45 -4.24
CA HIS A 61 12.48 -1.57 -3.98
C HIS A 61 13.05 -0.21 -3.55
N MET A 62 13.92 -0.26 -2.54
CA MET A 62 14.63 0.89 -2.01
C MET A 62 16.10 0.85 -2.40
N ASP A 63 16.69 2.02 -2.60
CA ASP A 63 18.15 2.17 -2.64
C ASP A 63 18.75 2.16 -1.23
N ALA A 64 20.09 2.15 -1.16
CA ALA A 64 20.83 2.09 0.09
C ALA A 64 20.54 3.29 1.02
N GLU A 65 20.39 4.50 0.47
CA GLU A 65 20.17 5.72 1.25
C GLU A 65 18.78 5.70 1.89
N ARG A 66 17.76 5.33 1.11
CA ARG A 66 16.38 5.22 1.58
C ARG A 66 16.22 4.09 2.59
N ALA A 67 16.87 2.95 2.36
CA ALA A 67 16.90 1.84 3.32
C ALA A 67 17.55 2.24 4.65
N ALA A 68 18.71 2.91 4.61
CA ALA A 68 19.39 3.38 5.82
C ALA A 68 18.52 4.36 6.63
N LYS A 69 17.84 5.30 5.95
CA LYS A 69 16.89 6.22 6.60
C LYS A 69 15.70 5.48 7.21
N ALA A 70 15.16 4.48 6.51
CA ALA A 70 14.04 3.69 6.99
C ALA A 70 14.41 2.89 8.25
N PHE A 71 15.53 2.16 8.24
CA PHE A 71 15.97 1.40 9.41
C PHE A 71 16.38 2.30 10.58
N ALA A 72 17.05 3.43 10.32
CA ALA A 72 17.36 4.40 11.37
C ALA A 72 16.11 4.97 12.05
N SER A 73 15.01 5.16 11.29
CA SER A 73 13.72 5.60 11.87
C SER A 73 13.06 4.56 12.78
N ARG A 74 13.57 3.32 12.75
CA ARG A 74 13.16 2.18 13.59
C ARG A 74 14.21 1.84 14.65
N ASP A 75 15.15 2.74 14.93
CA ASP A 75 16.25 2.52 15.88
C ASP A 75 17.04 1.23 15.56
N VAL A 76 17.22 0.94 14.27
CA VAL A 76 18.07 -0.15 13.76
C VAL A 76 19.25 0.47 13.00
N THR A 77 20.45 0.20 13.48
CA THR A 77 21.71 0.67 12.88
C THR A 77 22.38 -0.46 12.13
N ILE A 78 22.62 -0.26 10.84
CA ILE A 78 23.44 -1.18 10.05
C ILE A 78 24.91 -0.79 10.22
N PRO A 79 25.81 -1.69 10.65
CA PRO A 79 27.23 -1.37 10.75
C PRO A 79 27.78 -0.96 9.37
N PRO A 80 28.63 0.07 9.27
CA PRO A 80 29.12 0.59 7.99
C PRO A 80 29.98 -0.40 7.20
N GLU A 81 30.47 -1.46 7.84
CA GLU A 81 31.21 -2.56 7.21
C GLU A 81 30.32 -3.48 6.36
N PHE A 82 29.01 -3.44 6.57
CA PHE A 82 28.05 -4.19 5.78
C PHE A 82 27.72 -3.46 4.48
N GLU A 83 27.92 -4.14 3.36
CA GLU A 83 27.54 -3.65 2.04
C GLU A 83 26.04 -3.88 1.80
N PHE A 84 25.36 -2.85 1.30
CA PHE A 84 23.97 -2.94 0.89
C PHE A 84 23.80 -3.90 -0.31
N VAL A 85 22.85 -4.84 -0.20
CA VAL A 85 22.48 -5.75 -1.31
C VAL A 85 21.15 -5.35 -1.90
N SER A 86 20.10 -5.28 -1.06
CA SER A 86 18.75 -4.95 -1.49
C SER A 86 17.90 -4.52 -0.31
N ALA A 87 16.87 -3.72 -0.55
CA ALA A 87 15.80 -3.53 0.41
C ALA A 87 14.47 -3.29 -0.28
N THR A 88 13.39 -3.61 0.41
CA THR A 88 12.01 -3.47 -0.04
C THR A 88 11.19 -2.85 1.07
N ARG A 89 10.37 -1.85 0.73
CA ARG A 89 9.31 -1.35 1.59
C ARG A 89 8.03 -2.10 1.25
N PHE A 90 7.30 -2.51 2.27
CA PHE A 90 5.97 -3.10 2.19
C PHE A 90 4.99 -2.12 2.81
N PRO A 91 4.24 -1.37 1.98
CA PRO A 91 3.32 -0.40 2.50
C PRO A 91 2.19 -1.09 3.29
N VAL A 92 1.78 -0.50 4.41
CA VAL A 92 0.65 -0.97 5.21
C VAL A 92 -0.53 0.00 5.13
N PHE A 93 -1.74 -0.52 5.26
CA PHE A 93 -2.96 0.30 5.16
C PHE A 93 -3.09 1.31 6.31
N THR A 94 -2.68 0.91 7.51
CA THR A 94 -2.62 1.73 8.71
C THR A 94 -1.33 1.47 9.43
N GLY A 95 -0.83 2.46 10.19
CA GLY A 95 0.32 2.27 11.05
C GLY A 95 1.67 2.53 10.39
N LYS A 96 2.71 1.84 10.86
CA LYS A 96 4.07 2.00 10.32
C LYS A 96 4.34 1.03 9.18
N GLU A 97 4.99 1.53 8.14
CA GLU A 97 5.43 0.70 7.02
C GLU A 97 6.35 -0.44 7.48
N SER A 98 6.26 -1.57 6.78
CA SER A 98 7.19 -2.67 6.97
C SER A 98 8.37 -2.54 6.01
N TYR A 99 9.56 -2.93 6.47
CA TYR A 99 10.79 -2.85 5.67
C TYR A 99 11.55 -4.17 5.79
N ARG A 100 12.09 -4.66 4.66
CA ARG A 100 13.04 -5.77 4.65
C ARG A 100 14.29 -5.37 3.90
N GLY A 101 15.45 -5.62 4.48
CA GLY A 101 16.75 -5.28 3.94
C GLY A 101 17.70 -6.47 4.01
N THR A 102 18.61 -6.54 3.06
CA THR A 102 19.69 -7.52 3.03
C THR A 102 21.00 -6.78 2.83
N TYR A 103 21.96 -7.11 3.68
CA TYR A 103 23.31 -6.58 3.66
C TYR A 103 24.31 -7.73 3.75
N ARG A 104 25.54 -7.51 3.29
CA ARG A 104 26.58 -8.54 3.29
C ARG A 104 27.90 -8.04 3.86
N ILE A 105 28.67 -8.92 4.49
CA ILE A 105 30.02 -8.65 4.96
C ILE A 105 30.91 -9.87 4.77
N SER A 106 32.18 -9.68 4.46
CA SER A 106 33.17 -10.77 4.27
C SER A 106 33.98 -11.02 5.55
N VAL A 107 33.30 -11.38 6.64
CA VAL A 107 33.90 -11.80 7.92
C VAL A 107 33.24 -13.08 8.43
N SER A 108 33.75 -13.67 9.50
CA SER A 108 33.12 -14.84 10.13
C SER A 108 31.79 -14.48 10.79
N LEU A 109 30.91 -15.46 10.96
CA LEU A 109 29.61 -15.26 11.62
C LEU A 109 29.74 -14.67 13.04
N PRO A 110 30.65 -15.13 13.92
CA PRO A 110 30.83 -14.51 15.24
C PRO A 110 31.31 -13.06 15.17
N SER A 111 32.19 -12.73 14.23
CA SER A 111 32.63 -11.33 14.06
C SER A 111 31.51 -10.43 13.52
N ALA A 112 30.65 -10.96 12.65
CA ALA A 112 29.46 -10.25 12.18
C ALA A 112 28.45 -10.03 13.32
N GLU A 113 28.24 -11.04 14.16
CA GLU A 113 27.41 -10.95 15.38
C GLU A 113 27.89 -9.83 16.31
N ASP A 114 29.18 -9.81 16.64
CA ASP A 114 29.78 -8.78 17.49
C ASP A 114 29.57 -7.36 16.93
N LEU A 115 29.78 -7.17 15.62
CA LEU A 115 29.58 -5.87 14.96
C LEU A 115 28.12 -5.41 15.03
N VAL A 116 27.19 -6.32 14.74
CA VAL A 116 25.75 -6.00 14.74
C VAL A 116 25.25 -5.75 16.17
N ALA A 117 25.66 -6.56 17.14
CA ALA A 117 25.31 -6.39 18.55
C ALA A 117 25.86 -5.06 19.11
N GLN A 118 27.09 -4.68 18.74
CA GLN A 118 27.68 -3.40 19.15
C GLN A 118 26.93 -2.21 18.54
N ALA A 119 26.51 -2.29 17.29
CA ALA A 119 25.73 -1.24 16.63
C ALA A 119 24.28 -1.15 17.16
N ASN A 120 23.74 -2.24 17.71
CA ASN A 120 22.34 -2.34 18.14
C ASN A 120 22.20 -2.83 19.59
N PRO A 121 22.71 -2.08 20.59
CA PRO A 121 22.78 -2.54 21.99
C PRO A 121 21.42 -2.73 22.67
N THR A 122 20.32 -2.26 22.06
CA THR A 122 18.96 -2.45 22.56
C THR A 122 18.34 -3.79 22.18
N PHE A 123 18.94 -4.51 21.23
CA PHE A 123 18.46 -5.83 20.84
C PHE A 123 18.88 -6.87 21.88
N PRO A 124 18.06 -7.92 22.10
CA PRO A 124 18.50 -9.06 22.90
C PRO A 124 19.67 -9.79 22.23
N ALA A 125 20.28 -10.72 22.98
CA ALA A 125 21.31 -11.60 22.43
C ALA A 125 20.77 -12.37 21.22
N PHE A 126 21.68 -12.74 20.31
CA PHE A 126 21.35 -13.59 19.19
C PHE A 126 21.16 -15.03 19.65
N ASP A 127 20.07 -15.65 19.22
CA ASP A 127 19.78 -17.07 19.42
C ASP A 127 19.98 -17.84 18.12
N GLU A 128 20.42 -19.09 18.23
CA GLU A 128 20.55 -19.97 17.08
C GLU A 128 19.18 -20.31 16.50
N LEU A 129 19.09 -20.20 15.17
CA LEU A 129 17.88 -20.49 14.43
C LEU A 129 17.78 -22.01 14.21
N SER A 130 17.03 -22.66 15.07
CA SER A 130 16.86 -24.12 15.13
C SER A 130 15.55 -24.64 14.52
N CYS A 131 14.58 -23.74 14.29
CA CYS A 131 13.22 -24.07 13.84
C CYS A 131 12.48 -25.06 14.78
N THR A 132 12.69 -24.96 16.10
CA THR A 132 12.02 -25.83 17.08
C THR A 132 10.56 -25.45 17.35
N ASP A 133 10.17 -24.23 16.99
CA ASP A 133 8.83 -23.70 17.15
C ASP A 133 8.44 -22.79 15.97
N TYR A 134 7.15 -22.43 15.91
CA TYR A 134 6.59 -21.61 14.84
C TYR A 134 7.24 -20.23 14.71
N SER A 135 7.71 -19.63 15.81
CA SER A 135 8.37 -18.33 15.74
C SER A 135 9.73 -18.44 15.04
N GLN A 136 10.48 -19.50 15.33
CA GLN A 136 11.74 -19.78 14.65
C GLN A 136 11.55 -20.22 13.19
N GLU A 137 10.46 -20.94 12.88
CA GLU A 137 10.10 -21.24 11.48
C GLU A 137 9.81 -19.97 10.68
N SER A 138 9.11 -19.00 11.27
CA SER A 138 8.85 -17.70 10.65
C SER A 138 10.15 -16.95 10.39
N LEU A 139 11.08 -16.93 11.35
CA LEU A 139 12.40 -16.30 11.18
C LEU A 139 13.21 -16.98 10.05
N ALA A 140 13.16 -18.30 9.93
CA ALA A 140 13.79 -19.03 8.83
C ALA A 140 13.22 -18.61 7.47
N GLN A 141 11.89 -18.49 7.38
CA GLN A 141 11.19 -18.08 6.18
C GLN A 141 11.57 -16.65 5.77
N ILE A 142 11.69 -15.73 6.72
CA ILE A 142 12.16 -14.35 6.48
C ILE A 142 13.55 -14.36 5.86
N ALA A 143 14.44 -15.23 6.35
CA ALA A 143 15.80 -15.40 5.85
C ALA A 143 15.89 -16.24 4.56
N GLY A 144 14.76 -16.75 4.04
CA GLY A 144 14.74 -17.64 2.88
C GLY A 144 15.46 -18.97 3.10
N LEU A 145 15.51 -19.45 4.35
CA LEU A 145 16.16 -20.69 4.74
C LEU A 145 15.15 -21.84 4.87
N PRO A 146 15.54 -23.08 4.55
CA PRO A 146 14.76 -24.24 4.94
C PRO A 146 14.79 -24.42 6.46
N CYS A 147 13.82 -25.18 6.99
CA CYS A 147 13.81 -25.62 8.39
C CYS A 147 14.04 -27.14 8.49
N PRO A 148 15.04 -27.60 9.27
CA PRO A 148 16.09 -26.81 9.92
C PRO A 148 17.07 -26.20 8.90
N PRO A 149 17.75 -25.08 9.22
CA PRO A 149 18.67 -24.46 8.29
C PRO A 149 19.91 -25.35 8.09
N GLY A 150 20.29 -25.53 6.82
CA GLY A 150 21.52 -26.24 6.45
C GLY A 150 22.79 -25.42 6.66
N THR A 151 22.65 -24.15 7.05
CA THR A 151 23.73 -23.18 7.26
C THR A 151 23.57 -22.52 8.63
N PRO A 152 24.66 -22.19 9.33
CA PRO A 152 24.58 -21.46 10.59
C PRO A 152 23.80 -20.15 10.43
N ALA A 153 22.78 -19.96 11.26
CA ALA A 153 21.96 -18.76 11.27
C ALA A 153 21.61 -18.36 12.69
N LEU A 154 21.66 -17.07 12.96
CA LEU A 154 21.39 -16.47 14.26
C LEU A 154 20.31 -15.41 14.10
N ALA A 155 19.41 -15.27 15.08
CA ALA A 155 18.37 -14.26 15.05
C ALA A 155 18.26 -13.51 16.38
N SER A 156 17.92 -12.22 16.31
CA SER A 156 17.60 -11.38 17.46
C SER A 156 16.36 -10.56 17.13
N VAL A 157 15.36 -10.59 18.01
CA VAL A 157 14.06 -9.94 17.82
C VAL A 157 13.81 -8.95 18.96
N ARG A 158 13.50 -7.71 18.62
CA ARG A 158 13.12 -6.65 19.55
C ARG A 158 11.68 -6.26 19.29
N ASP A 159 10.80 -6.57 20.24
CA ASP A 159 9.39 -6.15 20.19
C ASP A 159 9.20 -4.76 20.80
N SER A 160 8.35 -3.94 20.19
CA SER A 160 7.99 -2.61 20.69
C SER A 160 7.07 -2.63 21.92
N LEU A 161 6.31 -3.71 22.12
CA LEU A 161 5.38 -3.92 23.23
C LEU A 161 5.42 -5.38 23.68
N PRO A 162 5.08 -5.68 24.95
CA PRO A 162 5.10 -7.04 25.46
C PRO A 162 4.18 -7.98 24.68
N THR A 163 4.64 -9.22 24.54
CA THR A 163 4.00 -10.31 23.80
C THR A 163 2.52 -10.46 24.17
N HIS A 164 1.64 -10.33 23.17
CA HIS A 164 0.16 -10.49 23.19
C HIS A 164 -0.64 -9.17 23.16
N VAL A 165 -0.47 -8.40 22.09
CA VAL A 165 -1.41 -7.36 21.68
C VAL A 165 -1.94 -7.73 20.28
N ASP A 166 -3.23 -7.50 20.04
CA ASP A 166 -3.88 -7.65 18.74
C ASP A 166 -4.32 -6.24 18.27
N PRO A 167 -3.80 -5.71 17.13
CA PRO A 167 -2.86 -6.34 16.20
C PRO A 167 -1.46 -6.58 16.78
N PRO A 168 -0.66 -7.48 16.18
CA PRO A 168 0.69 -7.77 16.64
C PRO A 168 1.50 -6.47 16.77
N PRO A 169 2.30 -6.32 17.82
CA PRO A 169 3.07 -5.10 17.99
C PRO A 169 4.11 -4.96 16.89
N ASP A 170 4.54 -3.72 16.64
CA ASP A 170 5.73 -3.44 15.85
C ASP A 170 6.90 -4.30 16.38
N SER A 171 7.67 -4.91 15.50
CA SER A 171 8.87 -5.66 15.85
C SER A 171 10.00 -5.36 14.88
N GLU A 172 11.22 -5.38 15.40
CA GLU A 172 12.42 -5.34 14.58
C GLU A 172 13.22 -6.62 14.78
N THR A 173 13.69 -7.19 13.68
CA THR A 173 14.30 -8.51 13.59
C THR A 173 15.61 -8.41 12.83
N LEU A 174 16.67 -8.95 13.42
CA LEU A 174 18.00 -9.06 12.82
C LEU A 174 18.31 -10.55 12.67
N ILE A 175 18.64 -10.98 11.46
CA ILE A 175 19.03 -12.37 11.18
C ILE A 175 20.38 -12.36 10.48
N LEU A 176 21.35 -13.06 11.07
CA LEU A 176 22.66 -13.28 10.50
C LEU A 176 22.72 -14.68 9.91
N VAL A 177 23.08 -14.80 8.64
CA VAL A 177 23.18 -16.08 7.94
C VAL A 177 24.60 -16.26 7.43
N GLY A 178 25.27 -17.31 7.90
CA GLY A 178 26.56 -17.72 7.36
C GLY A 178 26.41 -18.30 5.95
N ARG A 179 27.03 -17.66 4.97
CA ARG A 179 27.25 -18.20 3.62
C ARG A 179 28.74 -18.56 3.47
N ASP A 180 29.06 -19.39 2.48
CA ASP A 180 30.41 -19.96 2.34
C ASP A 180 31.55 -18.92 2.33
N ALA A 181 31.31 -17.73 1.76
CA ALA A 181 32.32 -16.67 1.62
C ALA A 181 31.98 -15.37 2.35
N HIS A 182 30.76 -15.23 2.90
CA HIS A 182 30.26 -13.99 3.48
C HIS A 182 29.16 -14.28 4.50
N VAL A 183 28.82 -13.28 5.31
CA VAL A 183 27.65 -13.30 6.18
C VAL A 183 26.62 -12.34 5.61
N GLU A 184 25.36 -12.78 5.55
CA GLU A 184 24.22 -11.92 5.22
C GLU A 184 23.55 -11.45 6.50
N LEU A 185 23.32 -10.15 6.62
CA LEU A 185 22.42 -9.56 7.60
C LEU A 185 21.09 -9.28 6.90
N ILE A 186 20.07 -10.02 7.28
CA ILE A 186 18.68 -9.72 6.94
C ILE A 186 18.09 -8.90 8.08
N VAL A 187 17.53 -7.74 7.74
CA VAL A 187 16.85 -6.86 8.68
C VAL A 187 15.39 -6.79 8.28
N GLU A 188 14.51 -7.05 9.22
CA GLU A 188 13.08 -6.84 9.04
C GLU A 188 12.55 -5.93 10.14
N ALA A 189 11.90 -4.85 9.74
CA ALA A 189 11.15 -3.99 10.65
C ALA A 189 9.68 -4.11 10.26
N THR A 190 8.93 -4.87 11.05
CA THR A 190 7.50 -5.08 10.85
C THR A 190 6.74 -3.95 11.54
N GLY A 191 5.83 -3.32 10.79
CA GLY A 191 4.88 -2.36 11.34
C GLY A 191 3.45 -2.75 11.03
N HIS A 192 2.52 -2.34 11.90
CA HIS A 192 1.08 -2.57 11.82
C HIS A 192 0.29 -1.29 12.10
#